data_AF-A0A1F9YU50-F1
#
_entry.id   AF-A0A1F9YU50-F1
#
_cell.length_a   1.000
_cell.length_b   1.000
_cell.length_c   1.000
_cell.angle_alpha   90.00
_cell.angle_beta   90.00
_cell.angle_gamma   90.00
#
_symmetry.space_group_name_H-M   'P 1'
#
loop_
_entity.id
_entity.type
_entity.pdbx_description
1 polymer ?
#
loop_
_entity_poly.entity_id
_entity_poly.type
_entity_poly.pdbx_seq_one_letter_code
_entity_poly.pdbx_strand_id
1 'polypeptide(L)'
;MKIMPSEIVSDVQRVLEDVCKKYPDTNPLITAYQILDRLPKKLQNKLIEERGYPGKDSGVFYASASLVSNAAEMIKDIEIKTLDISDMKLFCVNIEIKAGNPCVALYRIKTKE
;
A
#
# COMPACT_ATOMS: atom_id res chain seq x y z
N MET A 1 -18.19 -11.22 5.73
CA MET A 1 -17.82 -11.17 4.30
C MET A 1 -16.47 -10.46 4.22
N LYS A 2 -15.49 -11.02 3.50
CA LYS A 2 -14.13 -10.43 3.42
C LYS A 2 -14.15 -9.23 2.49
N ILE A 3 -13.43 -8.17 2.83
CA ILE A 3 -13.27 -7.00 1.97
C ILE A 3 -12.50 -7.41 0.71
N MET A 4 -12.98 -6.94 -0.43
CA MET A 4 -12.40 -7.10 -1.76
C MET A 4 -11.61 -5.84 -2.18
N PRO A 5 -10.58 -5.96 -3.04
CA PRO A 5 -9.81 -4.81 -3.51
C PRO A 5 -10.69 -3.70 -4.12
N SER A 6 -11.70 -4.07 -4.91
CA SER A 6 -12.65 -3.14 -5.55
C SER A 6 -13.40 -2.26 -4.56
N GLU A 7 -13.57 -2.70 -3.32
CA GLU A 7 -14.32 -1.98 -2.29
C GLU A 7 -13.51 -0.86 -1.63
N ILE A 8 -12.18 -0.84 -1.80
CA ILE A 8 -11.30 0.16 -1.16
C ILE A 8 -10.54 1.03 -2.16
N VAL A 9 -10.81 0.90 -3.47
CA VAL A 9 -10.11 1.67 -4.53
C VAL A 9 -10.18 3.17 -4.27
N SER A 10 -11.34 3.68 -3.88
CA SER A 10 -11.53 5.10 -3.57
C SER A 10 -10.75 5.55 -2.34
N ASP A 11 -10.67 4.73 -1.29
CA ASP A 11 -9.88 5.02 -0.10
C ASP A 11 -8.37 5.03 -0.40
N VAL A 12 -7.90 4.09 -1.22
CA VAL A 12 -6.50 4.02 -1.68
C VAL A 12 -6.16 5.22 -2.55
N GLN A 13 -7.03 5.55 -3.51
CA GLN A 13 -6.86 6.73 -4.36
C GLN A 13 -6.77 8.01 -3.52
N ARG A 14 -7.68 8.20 -2.55
CA ARG A 14 -7.65 9.36 -1.65
C ARG A 14 -6.32 9.48 -0.91
N VAL A 15 -5.79 8.37 -0.38
CA VAL A 15 -4.48 8.38 0.31
C VAL A 15 -3.36 8.83 -0.61
N LEU A 16 -3.33 8.33 -1.85
CA LEU A 16 -2.31 8.72 -2.82
C LEU A 16 -2.45 10.20 -3.22
N GLU A 17 -3.67 10.67 -3.45
CA GLU A 17 -3.95 12.09 -3.73
C GLU A 17 -3.53 13.00 -2.58
N ASP A 18 -3.84 12.63 -1.33
CA ASP A 18 -3.47 13.40 -0.14
C ASP A 18 -1.94 13.48 0.02
N VAL A 19 -1.23 12.41 -0.33
CA VAL A 19 0.23 12.37 -0.34
C VAL A 19 0.81 13.30 -1.41
N CYS A 20 0.28 13.28 -2.63
CA CYS A 20 0.68 14.22 -3.69
C CYS A 20 0.39 15.68 -3.30
N LYS A 21 -0.78 15.96 -2.70
CA LYS A 21 -1.15 17.31 -2.21
C LYS A 21 -0.24 17.79 -1.09
N LYS A 22 0.16 16.90 -0.18
CA LYS A 22 1.04 17.23 0.95
C LYS A 22 2.48 17.51 0.51
N TYR A 23 2.92 16.91 -0.58
CA TYR A 23 4.29 17.00 -1.08
C TYR A 23 4.33 17.32 -2.59
N PRO A 24 3.85 18.50 -3.00
CA PRO A 24 3.67 18.84 -4.42
C PRO A 24 5.00 18.90 -5.19
N ASP A 25 6.07 19.37 -4.54
CA ASP A 25 7.37 19.57 -5.21
C ASP A 25 8.15 18.26 -5.43
N THR A 26 7.88 17.23 -4.63
CA THR A 26 8.64 15.97 -4.67
C THR A 26 7.88 14.84 -5.36
N ASN A 27 6.56 15.00 -5.56
CA ASN A 27 5.67 14.04 -6.20
C ASN A 27 5.96 12.57 -5.77
N PRO A 28 5.83 12.26 -4.48
CA PRO A 28 6.43 11.07 -3.89
C PRO A 28 5.71 9.78 -4.30
N LEU A 29 6.51 8.73 -4.45
CA LEU A 29 6.08 7.35 -4.62
C LEU A 29 6.04 6.65 -3.26
N ILE A 30 4.98 5.91 -2.95
CA ILE A 30 4.83 5.21 -1.66
C ILE A 30 4.44 3.73 -1.80
N THR A 31 4.88 2.91 -0.85
CA THR A 31 4.58 1.46 -0.82
C THR A 31 3.13 1.18 -0.41
N ALA A 32 2.62 -0.02 -0.71
CA ALA A 32 1.34 -0.51 -0.19
C ALA A 32 1.27 -0.52 1.35
N TYR A 33 2.41 -0.70 2.03
CA TYR A 33 2.51 -0.60 3.49
C TYR A 33 2.24 0.82 3.99
N GLN A 34 2.81 1.82 3.31
CA GLN A 34 2.59 3.23 3.64
C GLN A 34 1.16 3.67 3.32
N ILE A 35 0.55 3.12 2.27
CA ILE A 35 -0.86 3.34 1.96
C ILE A 35 -1.75 2.75 3.07
N LEU A 36 -1.53 1.48 3.43
CA LEU A 36 -2.26 0.80 4.50
C LEU A 36 -2.20 1.59 5.82
N ASP A 37 -1.03 2.13 6.16
CA ASP A 37 -0.84 2.91 7.38
C ASP A 37 -1.65 4.22 7.44
N ARG A 38 -1.97 4.76 6.26
CA ARG A 38 -2.71 6.03 6.06
C ARG A 38 -4.21 5.83 5.82
N LEU A 39 -4.69 4.59 5.67
CA LEU A 39 -6.13 4.33 5.55
C LEU A 39 -6.88 4.77 6.82
N PRO A 40 -8.20 5.05 6.73
CA PRO A 40 -9.03 5.29 7.90
C PRO A 40 -8.85 4.18 8.93
N LYS A 41 -8.60 4.53 10.20
CA LYS A 41 -8.25 3.54 11.25
C LYS A 41 -9.24 2.38 11.37
N LYS A 42 -10.54 2.65 11.19
CA LYS A 42 -11.57 1.61 11.17
C LYS A 42 -11.36 0.60 10.02
N LEU A 43 -11.02 1.08 8.82
CA LEU A 43 -10.74 0.23 7.66
C LEU A 43 -9.40 -0.50 7.83
N GLN A 44 -8.36 0.21 8.27
CA GLN A 44 -7.04 -0.38 8.56
C GLN A 44 -7.17 -1.56 9.54
N ASN A 45 -7.84 -1.34 10.68
CA ASN A 45 -8.03 -2.37 11.70
C ASN A 45 -8.81 -3.57 11.17
N LYS A 46 -9.89 -3.32 10.41
CA LYS A 46 -10.69 -4.39 9.81
C LYS A 46 -9.89 -5.22 8.80
N LEU A 47 -9.06 -4.57 7.97
CA LEU A 47 -8.18 -5.27 7.04
C LEU A 47 -7.13 -6.12 7.78
N ILE A 48 -6.54 -5.60 8.85
CA ILE A 48 -5.57 -6.34 9.68
C ILE A 48 -6.25 -7.52 10.38
N GLU A 49 -7.47 -7.35 10.89
CA GLU A 49 -8.25 -8.41 11.53
C GLU A 49 -8.59 -9.55 10.55
N GLU A 50 -9.02 -9.22 9.33
CA GLU A 50 -9.42 -10.22 8.33
C GLU A 50 -8.26 -10.97 7.67
N ARG A 51 -7.08 -10.35 7.63
CA ARG A 51 -5.96 -10.76 6.75
C ARG A 51 -4.60 -10.85 7.42
N GLY A 52 -4.53 -10.46 8.70
CA GLY A 52 -3.29 -10.37 9.44
C GLY A 52 -2.45 -9.14 9.09
N TYR A 53 -1.35 -9.03 9.82
CA TYR A 53 -0.35 -8.00 9.58
C TYR A 53 0.43 -8.26 8.29
N PRO A 54 0.86 -7.20 7.59
CA PRO A 54 1.83 -7.35 6.53
C PRO A 54 3.14 -7.90 7.12
N GLY A 55 3.70 -8.95 6.52
CA GLY A 55 4.96 -9.55 6.98
C GLY A 55 4.96 -11.08 6.93
N LYS A 56 6.11 -11.65 7.29
CA LYS A 56 6.44 -13.08 7.28
C LYS A 56 5.25 -13.96 7.73
N ASP A 57 5.05 -15.06 7.02
CA ASP A 57 4.01 -16.09 7.25
C ASP A 57 2.59 -15.74 6.77
N SER A 58 2.34 -14.48 6.37
CA SER A 58 1.15 -14.16 5.57
C SER A 58 1.44 -14.46 4.11
N GLY A 59 0.92 -15.57 3.57
CA GLY A 59 1.04 -15.90 2.16
C GLY A 59 0.74 -14.67 1.27
N VAL A 60 1.59 -14.45 0.26
CA VAL A 60 1.67 -13.22 -0.56
C VAL A 60 0.31 -12.76 -1.10
N PHE A 61 -0.65 -13.66 -1.28
CA PHE A 61 -1.97 -13.36 -1.83
C PHE A 61 -3.03 -12.94 -0.80
N TYR A 62 -2.80 -13.17 0.49
CA TYR A 62 -3.84 -13.00 1.51
C TYR A 62 -3.62 -11.83 2.47
N ALA A 63 -2.39 -11.28 2.54
CA ALA A 63 -2.04 -10.19 3.45
C ALA A 63 -2.80 -8.88 3.16
N SER A 64 -3.00 -8.06 4.20
CA SER A 64 -3.64 -6.75 4.13
C SER A 64 -2.97 -5.80 3.13
N ALA A 65 -1.63 -5.78 3.07
CA ALA A 65 -0.89 -4.98 2.08
C ALA A 65 -1.08 -5.45 0.64
N SER A 66 -1.26 -6.75 0.40
CA SER A 66 -1.52 -7.29 -0.95
C SER A 66 -2.89 -6.87 -1.47
N LEU A 67 -3.91 -6.81 -0.59
CA LEU A 67 -5.21 -6.25 -0.97
C LEU A 67 -5.09 -4.77 -1.35
N VAL A 68 -4.29 -3.99 -0.62
CA VAL A 68 -4.02 -2.58 -0.94
C VAL A 68 -3.28 -2.44 -2.27
N SER A 69 -2.29 -3.31 -2.53
CA SER A 69 -1.58 -3.41 -3.81
C SER A 69 -2.56 -3.62 -4.97
N ASN A 70 -3.42 -4.64 -4.86
CA ASN A 70 -4.42 -4.97 -5.87
C ASN A 70 -5.39 -3.79 -6.08
N ALA A 71 -5.82 -3.11 -5.02
CA ALA A 71 -6.69 -1.96 -5.14
C ALA A 71 -6.01 -0.76 -5.83
N ALA A 72 -4.71 -0.55 -5.59
CA ALA A 72 -3.93 0.49 -6.26
C ALA A 72 -3.79 0.22 -7.77
N GLU A 73 -3.57 -1.04 -8.17
CA GLU A 73 -3.49 -1.47 -9.58
C GLU A 73 -4.81 -1.27 -10.35
N MET A 74 -5.95 -1.19 -9.66
CA MET A 74 -7.25 -0.92 -10.27
C MET A 74 -7.47 0.57 -10.59
N ILE A 75 -6.58 1.47 -10.17
CA ILE A 75 -6.70 2.92 -10.42
C ILE A 75 -6.19 3.23 -11.83
N LYS A 76 -7.02 3.89 -12.64
CA LYS A 76 -6.77 4.16 -14.06
C LYS A 76 -5.45 4.91 -14.33
N ASP A 77 -5.17 5.93 -13.52
CA ASP A 77 -4.03 6.84 -13.71
C ASP A 77 -2.91 6.59 -12.69
N ILE A 78 -2.68 5.32 -12.33
CA ILE A 78 -1.62 4.93 -11.41
C ILE A 78 -0.26 4.87 -12.12
N GLU A 79 0.79 5.33 -11.45
CA GLU A 79 2.16 4.98 -11.77
C GLU A 79 2.70 4.00 -10.74
N ILE A 80 3.31 2.93 -11.23
CA ILE A 80 3.90 1.86 -10.43
C ILE A 80 5.38 1.76 -10.77
N LYS A 81 6.23 1.90 -9.76
CA LYS A 81 7.68 1.62 -9.86
C LYS A 81 8.05 0.49 -8.91
N THR A 82 9.23 -0.08 -9.08
CA THR A 82 9.79 -1.07 -8.16
C THR A 82 10.99 -0.50 -7.42
N LEU A 83 11.14 -0.90 -6.17
CA LEU A 83 12.29 -0.59 -5.32
C LEU A 83 12.91 -1.91 -4.85
N ASP A 84 14.21 -2.07 -5.07
CA ASP A 84 15.00 -3.14 -4.46
C ASP A 84 15.26 -2.80 -2.99
N ILE A 85 14.89 -3.72 -2.12
CA ILE A 85 14.97 -3.63 -0.66
C ILE A 85 15.84 -4.75 -0.07
N SER A 86 16.62 -5.46 -0.89
CA SER A 86 17.50 -6.55 -0.44
C SER A 86 18.38 -6.15 0.75
N ASP A 87 18.84 -4.89 0.76
CA ASP A 87 19.71 -4.32 1.79
C ASP A 87 19.00 -3.28 2.69
N MET A 88 17.66 -3.23 2.67
CA MET A 88 16.87 -2.26 3.43
C MET A 88 16.02 -2.92 4.52
N LYS A 89 15.84 -2.20 5.64
CA LYS A 89 14.84 -2.56 6.66
C LYS A 89 13.58 -1.73 6.46
N LEU A 90 12.44 -2.40 6.34
CA LEU A 90 11.12 -1.77 6.22
C LEU A 90 10.32 -1.96 7.51
N PHE A 91 9.53 -0.96 7.87
CA PHE A 91 8.63 -1.02 9.02
C PHE A 91 7.22 -0.59 8.62
N CYS A 92 6.20 -1.32 9.09
CA CYS A 92 4.78 -0.97 8.92
C CYS A 92 4.07 -1.16 10.27
N VAL A 93 3.38 -0.13 10.77
CA VAL A 93 2.68 -0.16 12.07
C VAL A 93 3.60 -0.67 13.20
N ASN A 94 4.84 -0.14 13.25
CA ASN A 94 5.89 -0.52 14.21
C ASN A 94 6.39 -1.98 14.14
N ILE A 95 6.05 -2.72 13.09
CA ILE A 95 6.51 -4.08 12.86
C ILE A 95 7.55 -4.06 11.73
N GLU A 96 8.72 -4.68 11.97
CA GLU A 96 9.72 -4.89 10.91
C GLU A 96 9.16 -5.87 9.87
N ILE A 97 9.05 -5.40 8.63
CA ILE A 97 8.66 -6.21 7.48
C ILE A 97 9.88 -6.94 6.97
N LYS A 98 9.90 -8.27 7.15
CA LYS A 98 10.81 -9.16 6.44
C LYS A 98 10.14 -9.57 5.14
N ALA A 99 10.58 -9.00 4.03
CA ALA A 99 10.01 -9.29 2.74
C ALA A 99 10.34 -10.73 2.32
N GLY A 100 9.35 -11.44 1.78
CA GLY A 100 9.58 -12.73 1.10
C GLY A 100 10.19 -12.57 -0.29
N ASN A 101 10.26 -11.33 -0.81
CA ASN A 101 10.88 -10.96 -2.07
C ASN A 101 11.70 -9.66 -1.91
N PRO A 102 12.85 -9.55 -2.58
CA PRO A 102 13.73 -8.38 -2.50
C PRO A 102 13.18 -7.10 -3.16
N CYS A 103 12.03 -7.14 -3.81
CA CYS A 103 11.46 -5.98 -4.51
C CYS A 103 10.08 -5.62 -3.98
N VAL A 104 9.83 -4.31 -3.79
CA VAL A 104 8.51 -3.76 -3.43
C VAL A 104 8.01 -2.80 -4.50
N ALA A 105 6.70 -2.84 -4.75
CA ALA A 105 6.06 -1.86 -5.61
C ALA A 105 5.85 -0.53 -4.88
N LEU A 106 6.03 0.56 -5.61
CA LEU A 106 5.80 1.94 -5.20
C LEU A 106 4.74 2.56 -6.11
N TYR A 107 3.83 3.32 -5.51
CA TYR A 107 2.60 3.81 -6.13
C TYR A 107 2.50 5.32 -6.03
N ARG A 108 2.01 5.97 -7.09
CA ARG A 108 1.50 7.36 -7.06
C ARG A 108 0.40 7.57 -8.11
N ILE A 109 -0.44 8.58 -7.91
CA ILE A 109 -1.35 9.05 -8.96
C ILE A 109 -0.55 9.90 -9.95
N LYS A 110 -0.72 9.66 -11.25
CA LYS A 110 -0.19 10.53 -12.29
C LYS A 110 -0.92 11.87 -12.23
N THR A 111 -0.22 12.91 -11.81
CA THR A 111 -0.68 14.28 -12.05
C THR A 111 -0.60 14.56 -13.54
N LYS A 112 -1.66 15.12 -14.13
CA LYS A 112 -1.61 15.65 -15.50
C LYS A 112 -0.53 16.74 -15.52
N GLU A 113 0.52 16.52 -16.31
CA GLU A 113 1.49 17.55 -16.68
C GLU A 113 0.83 18.66 -17.51
#